data_AF-A0A3D3CV42-F1
#
_entry.id   AF-A0A3D3CV42-F1
#
_cell.length_a   1.000
_cell.length_b   1.000
_cell.length_c   1.000
_cell.angle_alpha   90.00
_cell.angle_beta   90.00
_cell.angle_gamma   90.00
#
_symmetry.space_group_name_H-M   'P 1'
#
loop_
_entity.id
_entity.type
_entity.pdbx_description
1 polymer ?
#
loop_
_entity_poly.entity_id
_entity_poly.type
_entity_poly.pdbx_seq_one_letter_code
_entity_poly.pdbx_strand_id
1 'polypeptide(L)'
;ISFLLIAAWFLNIQLAADYEYYDGVKDAGVPGYREDPFVQSEIVQYVEKNKSGFDRGIPIYSNAGEAVYFITGLAARQLPFSAFPSRVQQYYSIPKTYLVWFRDLDNPEMPGLQEILQNKNMVLLKQLSDGAVYVSK
;
A
#
# COMPACT_ATOMS: atom_id res chain seq x y z
N ILE A 1 -2.21 40.83 14.58
CA ILE A 1 -2.90 40.73 13.28
C ILE A 1 -2.46 39.48 12.49
N SER A 2 -1.18 39.08 12.52
CA SER A 2 -0.70 37.91 11.75
C SER A 2 -1.27 36.54 12.14
N PHE A 3 -1.46 36.24 13.44
CA PHE A 3 -1.90 34.89 13.85
C PHE A 3 -3.34 34.56 13.40
N LEU A 4 -4.27 35.51 13.55
CA LEU A 4 -5.66 35.32 13.15
C LEU A 4 -5.82 35.15 11.63
N LEU A 5 -4.98 35.83 10.84
CA LEU A 5 -4.99 35.70 9.38
C LEU A 5 -4.41 34.35 8.93
N ILE A 6 -3.34 33.88 9.58
CA ILE A 6 -2.77 32.55 9.31
C ILE A 6 -3.77 31.46 9.71
N ALA A 7 -4.41 31.58 10.86
CA ALA A 7 -5.44 30.65 11.30
C ALA A 7 -6.66 30.65 10.36
N ALA A 8 -7.13 31.83 9.94
CA ALA A 8 -8.23 31.93 8.98
C ALA A 8 -7.87 31.33 7.61
N TRP A 9 -6.64 31.51 7.15
CA TRP A 9 -6.15 30.89 5.92
C TRP A 9 -6.10 29.37 6.03
N PHE A 10 -5.57 28.83 7.13
CA PHE A 10 -5.55 27.38 7.39
C PHE A 10 -6.95 26.78 7.46
N LEU A 11 -7.88 27.46 8.16
CA LEU A 11 -9.28 27.04 8.24
C LEU A 11 -9.98 27.06 6.87
N ASN A 12 -9.68 28.03 6.02
CA ASN A 12 -10.24 28.07 4.66
C ASN A 12 -9.72 26.90 3.80
N ILE A 13 -8.43 26.56 3.91
CA ILE A 13 -7.87 25.40 3.21
C ILE A 13 -8.54 24.11 3.69
N GLN A 14 -8.70 23.95 5.01
CA GLN A 14 -9.37 22.77 5.57
C GLN A 14 -10.82 22.67 5.11
N LEU A 15 -11.56 23.79 5.13
CA LEU A 15 -12.96 23.82 4.70
C LEU A 15 -13.12 23.45 3.22
N ALA A 16 -12.19 23.89 2.37
CA ALA A 16 -12.19 23.54 0.95
C ALA A 16 -11.93 22.03 0.75
N ALA A 17 -10.94 21.46 1.45
CA ALA A 17 -10.64 20.03 1.38
C ALA A 17 -11.80 19.17 1.92
N ASP A 18 -12.42 19.59 3.03
CA ASP A 18 -13.56 18.92 3.62
C ASP A 18 -14.79 18.98 2.69
N TYR A 19 -15.00 20.12 2.01
CA TYR A 19 -16.07 20.27 1.02
C TYR A 19 -15.85 19.36 -0.19
N GLU A 20 -14.64 19.32 -0.75
CA GLU A 20 -14.29 18.44 -1.88
C GLU A 20 -14.49 16.97 -1.53
N TYR A 21 -14.05 16.55 -0.34
CA TYR A 21 -14.31 15.21 0.17
C TYR A 21 -15.81 14.93 0.29
N TYR A 22 -16.57 15.81 0.96
CA TYR A 22 -18.02 15.65 1.12
C TYR A 22 -18.75 15.58 -0.23
N ASP A 23 -18.41 16.45 -1.17
CA ASP A 23 -19.01 16.46 -2.51
C ASP A 23 -18.75 15.15 -3.25
N GLY A 24 -17.54 14.58 -3.09
CA GLY A 24 -17.18 13.28 -3.64
C GLY A 24 -17.92 12.10 -2.99
N VAL A 25 -18.13 12.12 -1.66
CA VAL A 25 -18.67 10.95 -0.93
C VAL A 25 -20.17 10.99 -0.66
N LYS A 26 -20.83 12.17 -0.69
CA LYS A 26 -22.25 12.30 -0.30
C LYS A 26 -23.19 11.47 -1.19
N ASP A 27 -22.85 11.33 -2.47
CA ASP A 27 -23.67 10.63 -3.46
C ASP A 27 -23.05 9.27 -3.86
N ALA A 28 -21.71 9.19 -3.96
CA ALA A 28 -21.00 7.98 -4.39
C ALA A 28 -20.63 7.03 -3.23
N GLY A 29 -20.67 7.50 -1.98
CA GLY A 29 -20.12 6.79 -0.83
C GLY A 29 -18.61 6.98 -0.67
N VAL A 30 -18.03 6.32 0.33
CA VAL A 30 -16.57 6.35 0.56
C VAL A 30 -15.91 5.38 -0.42
N PRO A 31 -14.99 5.84 -1.28
CA PRO A 31 -14.37 4.99 -2.28
C PRO A 31 -13.57 3.85 -1.61
N GLY A 32 -13.84 2.63 -2.07
CA GLY A 32 -13.19 1.41 -1.59
C GLY A 32 -12.08 0.93 -2.51
N TYR A 33 -11.41 -0.16 -2.13
CA TYR A 33 -10.31 -0.76 -2.91
C TYR A 33 -10.71 -1.31 -4.29
N ARG A 34 -12.01 -1.34 -4.62
CA ARG A 34 -12.52 -1.76 -5.94
C ARG A 34 -12.84 -0.60 -6.86
N GLU A 35 -12.47 0.61 -6.46
CA GLU A 35 -12.60 1.83 -7.24
C GLU A 35 -11.21 2.36 -7.59
N ASP A 36 -11.17 3.43 -8.40
CA ASP A 36 -9.91 4.09 -8.73
C ASP A 36 -9.20 4.59 -7.45
N PRO A 37 -7.85 4.57 -7.40
CA PRO A 37 -6.94 4.27 -8.50
C PRO A 37 -6.55 2.78 -8.59
N PHE A 38 -7.01 1.93 -7.65
CA PHE A 38 -6.45 0.60 -7.50
C PHE A 38 -6.77 -0.32 -8.66
N VAL A 39 -7.98 -0.28 -9.24
CA VAL A 39 -8.34 -1.15 -10.38
C VAL A 39 -7.51 -0.87 -11.63
N GLN A 40 -7.03 0.37 -11.77
CA GLN A 40 -6.17 0.79 -12.89
C GLN A 40 -4.69 0.52 -12.65
N SER A 41 -4.30 0.09 -11.44
CA SER A 41 -2.92 -0.21 -11.09
C SER A 41 -2.36 -1.36 -11.94
N GLU A 42 -1.20 -1.14 -12.56
CA GLU A 42 -0.50 -2.16 -13.35
C GLU A 42 -0.06 -3.32 -12.46
N ILE A 43 0.27 -3.05 -11.19
CA ILE A 43 0.55 -4.07 -10.18
C ILE A 43 -0.60 -5.03 -9.98
N VAL A 44 -1.81 -4.54 -9.71
CA VAL A 44 -2.91 -5.46 -9.39
C VAL A 44 -3.33 -6.25 -10.62
N GLN A 45 -3.26 -5.64 -11.81
CA GLN A 45 -3.49 -6.33 -13.08
C GLN A 45 -2.44 -7.40 -13.35
N TYR A 46 -1.16 -7.11 -13.06
CA TYR A 46 -0.08 -8.08 -13.16
C TYR A 46 -0.29 -9.25 -12.20
N VAL A 47 -0.61 -8.97 -10.93
CA VAL A 47 -0.84 -10.00 -9.91
C VAL A 47 -2.05 -10.86 -10.29
N GLU A 48 -3.17 -10.26 -10.71
CA GLU A 48 -4.38 -10.98 -11.12
C GLU A 48 -4.11 -11.91 -12.32
N LYS A 49 -3.42 -11.40 -13.35
CA LYS A 49 -3.07 -12.18 -14.55
C LYS A 49 -2.10 -13.32 -14.25
N ASN A 50 -1.23 -13.16 -13.26
CA ASN A 50 -0.15 -14.11 -12.95
C ASN A 50 -0.38 -14.87 -11.63
N LYS A 51 -1.60 -14.83 -11.07
CA LYS A 51 -1.90 -15.40 -9.74
C LYS A 51 -1.57 -16.87 -9.58
N SER A 52 -1.60 -17.66 -10.66
CA SER A 52 -1.19 -19.08 -10.64
C SER A 52 0.32 -19.29 -10.46
N GLY A 53 1.13 -18.26 -10.69
CA GLY A 53 2.59 -18.30 -10.48
C GLY A 53 3.01 -18.01 -9.05
N PHE A 54 2.09 -17.56 -8.19
CA PHE A 54 2.35 -17.39 -6.76
C PHE A 54 2.16 -18.73 -6.04
N ASP A 55 3.20 -19.18 -5.34
CA ASP A 55 3.12 -20.39 -4.51
C ASP A 55 2.20 -20.14 -3.30
N ARG A 56 1.19 -21.01 -3.14
CA ARG A 56 0.20 -20.93 -2.05
C ARG A 56 0.81 -21.11 -0.66
N GLY A 57 2.00 -21.71 -0.56
CA GLY A 57 2.73 -21.87 0.70
C GLY A 57 3.55 -20.65 1.11
N ILE A 58 3.72 -19.66 0.22
CA ILE A 58 4.55 -18.48 0.46
C ILE A 58 3.63 -17.29 0.77
N PRO A 59 3.76 -16.63 1.93
CA PRO A 59 2.95 -15.47 2.26
C PRO A 59 3.29 -14.28 1.37
N ILE A 60 2.24 -13.56 0.95
CA ILE A 60 2.33 -12.31 0.19
C ILE A 60 2.18 -11.14 1.19
N TYR A 61 3.12 -10.21 1.16
CA TYR A 61 3.06 -8.95 1.89
C TYR A 61 2.92 -7.77 0.92
N SER A 62 2.29 -6.69 1.38
CA SER A 62 2.17 -5.45 0.60
C SER A 62 2.00 -4.23 1.51
N ASN A 63 2.41 -3.05 1.02
CA ASN A 63 2.05 -1.76 1.61
C ASN A 63 0.58 -1.38 1.32
N ALA A 64 -0.14 -2.15 0.50
CA ALA A 64 -1.59 -2.08 0.32
C ALA A 64 -2.19 -3.49 0.21
N GLY A 65 -2.04 -4.30 1.27
CA GLY A 65 -2.45 -5.71 1.28
C GLY A 65 -3.93 -5.92 1.00
N GLU A 66 -4.78 -5.04 1.52
CA GLU A 66 -6.23 -5.09 1.30
C GLU A 66 -6.59 -4.86 -0.17
N ALA A 67 -5.92 -3.92 -0.85
CA ALA A 67 -6.14 -3.68 -2.28
C ALA A 67 -5.80 -4.92 -3.12
N VAL A 68 -4.67 -5.57 -2.82
CA VAL A 68 -4.30 -6.82 -3.49
C VAL A 68 -5.35 -7.91 -3.27
N TYR A 69 -5.84 -8.07 -2.04
CA TYR A 69 -6.86 -9.08 -1.72
C TYR A 69 -8.19 -8.81 -2.42
N PHE A 70 -8.74 -7.60 -2.31
CA PHE A 70 -10.08 -7.30 -2.82
C PHE A 70 -10.19 -7.36 -4.34
N ILE A 71 -9.08 -7.10 -5.06
CA ILE A 71 -9.03 -7.06 -6.52
C ILE A 71 -8.64 -8.42 -7.08
N THR A 72 -7.64 -9.10 -6.51
CA THR A 72 -7.07 -10.33 -7.09
C THR A 72 -7.58 -11.62 -6.44
N GLY A 73 -8.19 -11.51 -5.25
CA GLY A 73 -8.58 -12.65 -4.43
C GLY A 73 -7.40 -13.40 -3.77
N LEU A 74 -6.15 -12.97 -3.98
CA LEU A 74 -5.00 -13.54 -3.30
C LEU A 74 -4.90 -13.03 -1.87
N ALA A 75 -4.66 -13.95 -0.93
CA ALA A 75 -4.42 -13.59 0.47
C ALA A 75 -3.10 -12.82 0.61
N ALA A 76 -3.19 -11.49 0.64
CA ALA A 76 -2.08 -10.59 0.90
C ALA A 76 -2.20 -9.98 2.30
N ARG A 77 -1.08 -9.94 3.01
CA ARG A 77 -0.96 -9.33 4.34
C ARG A 77 -0.47 -7.91 4.20
N GLN A 78 -1.01 -7.01 5.03
CA GLN A 78 -0.40 -5.71 5.23
C GLN A 78 1.00 -5.87 5.84
N LEU A 79 1.96 -5.05 5.42
CA LEU A 79 3.22 -4.91 6.11
C LEU A 79 2.99 -4.53 7.58
N PRO A 80 3.81 -5.03 8.52
CA PRO A 80 3.65 -4.70 9.92
C PRO A 80 3.97 -3.23 10.15
N PHE A 81 3.18 -2.56 11.00
CA PHE A 81 3.52 -1.22 11.46
C PHE A 81 4.79 -1.27 12.32
N SER A 82 5.69 -0.31 12.10
CA SER A 82 6.97 -0.12 12.80
C SER A 82 6.79 0.07 14.31
N ALA A 83 5.62 0.54 14.75
CA ALA A 83 5.24 0.64 16.15
C ALA A 83 5.11 -0.72 16.88
N PHE A 84 5.11 -1.84 16.15
CA PHE A 84 5.06 -3.20 16.71
C PHE A 84 6.32 -4.01 16.39
N PRO A 85 7.44 -3.80 17.13
CA PRO A 85 8.74 -4.41 16.82
C PRO A 85 8.71 -5.94 16.69
N SER A 86 7.91 -6.64 17.51
CA SER A 86 7.78 -8.10 17.44
C SER A 86 7.19 -8.58 16.12
N ARG A 87 6.25 -7.82 15.52
CA ARG A 87 5.66 -8.14 14.21
C ARG A 87 6.62 -7.84 13.07
N VAL A 88 7.38 -6.75 13.17
CA VAL A 88 8.45 -6.40 12.22
C VAL A 88 9.53 -7.49 12.23
N GLN A 89 9.99 -7.90 13.41
CA GLN A 89 10.95 -8.99 13.56
C GLN A 89 10.40 -10.30 13.00
N GLN A 90 9.13 -10.62 13.27
CA GLN A 90 8.47 -11.78 12.69
C GLN A 90 8.49 -11.72 11.16
N TYR A 91 8.13 -10.59 10.54
CA TYR A 91 8.18 -10.42 9.08
C TYR A 91 9.58 -10.69 8.50
N TYR A 92 10.62 -10.11 9.12
CA TYR A 92 11.99 -10.32 8.67
C TYR A 92 12.46 -11.77 8.87
N SER A 93 11.99 -12.47 9.91
CA SER A 93 12.34 -13.87 10.20
C SER A 93 11.75 -14.89 9.22
N ILE A 94 10.70 -14.55 8.46
CA ILE A 94 10.06 -15.49 7.52
C ILE A 94 11.01 -15.73 6.33
N PRO A 95 11.49 -16.95 6.07
CA PRO A 95 12.53 -17.17 5.05
C PRO A 95 12.07 -16.77 3.64
N LYS A 96 10.87 -17.19 3.25
CA LYS A 96 10.32 -17.00 1.91
C LYS A 96 9.03 -16.20 1.95
N THR A 97 9.00 -15.07 1.26
CA THR A 97 7.85 -14.16 1.16
C THR A 97 7.80 -13.54 -0.23
N TYR A 98 6.61 -13.25 -0.74
CA TYR A 98 6.44 -12.27 -1.81
C TYR A 98 6.21 -10.88 -1.22
N LEU A 99 6.68 -9.86 -1.93
CA LEU A 99 6.35 -8.46 -1.65
C LEU A 99 5.75 -7.84 -2.90
N VAL A 100 4.54 -7.29 -2.77
CA VAL A 100 3.88 -6.47 -3.77
C VAL A 100 3.95 -5.02 -3.28
N TRP A 101 4.76 -4.19 -3.93
CA TRP A 101 5.07 -2.84 -3.46
C TRP A 101 4.54 -1.77 -4.41
N PHE A 102 3.58 -0.97 -3.95
CA PHE A 102 3.05 0.20 -4.66
C PHE A 102 3.92 1.42 -4.38
N ARG A 103 4.37 2.14 -5.41
CA ARG A 103 5.32 3.26 -5.28
C ARG A 103 4.71 4.46 -4.55
N ASP A 104 3.49 4.82 -4.90
CA ASP A 104 2.86 6.07 -4.46
C ASP A 104 1.99 5.91 -3.20
N LEU A 105 2.11 4.77 -2.52
CA LEU A 105 1.41 4.45 -1.27
C LEU A 105 2.40 4.27 -0.12
N ASP A 106 3.36 5.18 -0.03
CA ASP A 106 4.34 5.17 1.05
C ASP A 106 3.65 5.49 2.39
N ASN A 107 3.96 4.70 3.41
CA ASN A 107 3.41 4.87 4.75
C ASN A 107 4.58 4.90 5.75
N PRO A 108 4.89 6.06 6.36
CA PRO A 108 6.04 6.20 7.26
C PRO A 108 5.89 5.38 8.56
N GLU A 109 4.70 4.86 8.84
CA GLU A 109 4.45 3.97 9.97
C GLU A 109 4.79 2.50 9.67
N MET A 110 5.23 2.18 8.45
CA MET A 110 5.65 0.84 8.02
C MET A 110 7.11 0.85 7.55
N PRO A 111 7.80 -0.31 7.51
CA PRO A 111 9.10 -0.42 6.89
C PRO A 111 9.07 0.03 5.43
N GLY A 112 9.95 0.98 5.09
CA GLY A 112 10.09 1.45 3.71
C GLY A 112 10.73 0.40 2.80
N LEU A 113 10.56 0.52 1.49
CA LEU A 113 11.14 -0.44 0.53
C LEU A 113 12.64 -0.60 0.71
N GLN A 114 13.39 0.50 0.84
CA GLN A 114 14.83 0.45 0.98
C GLN A 114 15.26 -0.31 2.24
N GLU A 115 14.58 -0.10 3.37
CA GLU A 115 14.82 -0.83 4.61
C GLU A 115 14.57 -2.33 4.41
N ILE A 116 13.47 -2.69 3.76
CA ILE A 116 13.13 -4.09 3.48
C ILE A 116 14.21 -4.74 2.61
N LEU A 117 14.66 -4.08 1.55
CA LEU A 117 15.70 -4.59 0.66
C LEU A 117 17.07 -4.75 1.34
N GLN A 118 17.35 -3.97 2.39
CA GLN A 118 18.58 -4.07 3.19
C GLN A 118 18.52 -5.21 4.22
N ASN A 119 17.34 -5.47 4.78
CA ASN A 119 17.17 -6.44 5.87
C ASN A 119 16.66 -7.81 5.41
N LYS A 120 16.21 -7.91 4.16
CA LYS A 120 15.68 -9.14 3.55
C LYS A 120 16.23 -9.28 2.15
N ASN A 121 16.76 -10.47 1.82
CA ASN A 121 17.31 -10.75 0.49
C ASN A 121 16.18 -10.87 -0.55
N MET A 122 15.70 -9.73 -1.02
CA MET A 122 14.62 -9.64 -1.99
C MET A 122 15.18 -9.59 -3.41
N VAL A 123 14.59 -10.38 -4.29
CA VAL A 123 14.88 -10.36 -5.72
C VAL A 123 13.70 -9.81 -6.47
N LEU A 124 13.97 -8.84 -7.35
CA LEU A 124 12.97 -8.26 -8.24
C LEU A 124 12.45 -9.34 -9.19
N LEU A 125 11.15 -9.61 -9.12
CA LEU A 125 10.45 -10.47 -10.07
C LEU A 125 9.94 -9.66 -11.26
N LYS A 126 9.37 -8.48 -10.99
CA LYS A 126 8.79 -7.63 -12.01
C LYS A 126 8.78 -6.17 -11.57
N GLN A 127 9.37 -5.31 -12.41
CA GLN A 127 9.19 -3.85 -12.34
C GLN A 127 7.96 -3.45 -13.16
N LEU A 128 7.14 -2.55 -12.60
CA LEU A 128 5.91 -2.01 -13.17
C LEU A 128 5.93 -0.48 -13.09
N SER A 129 5.04 0.18 -13.81
CA SER A 129 4.97 1.65 -13.87
C SER A 129 4.64 2.29 -12.53
N ASP A 130 3.87 1.62 -11.68
CA ASP A 130 3.36 2.08 -10.38
C ASP A 130 3.97 1.33 -9.18
N GLY A 131 5.00 0.51 -9.40
CA GLY A 131 5.74 -0.17 -8.34
C GLY A 131 6.39 -1.47 -8.80
N ALA A 132 6.49 -2.47 -7.93
CA ALA A 132 7.22 -3.70 -8.24
C ALA A 132 6.77 -4.90 -7.41
N VAL A 133 7.07 -6.10 -7.93
CA VAL A 133 6.90 -7.38 -7.24
C VAL A 133 8.28 -8.00 -6.98
N TYR A 134 8.48 -8.47 -5.75
CA TYR A 134 9.71 -9.12 -5.31
C TYR A 134 9.42 -10.47 -4.64
N VAL A 135 10.46 -11.30 -4.52
CA VAL A 135 10.44 -12.53 -3.72
C VAL A 135 11.71 -12.62 -2.88
N SER A 136 11.61 -13.05 -1.63
CA SER A 136 12.81 -13.33 -0.84
C SER A 136 13.44 -14.67 -1.24
N LYS A 137 14.77 -14.68 -1.28
CA LYS A 137 15.59 -15.88 -1.47
C LYS A 137 15.96 -16.53 -0.16
#